data_AF-A0A6V7PN69-F1
#
_entry.id   AF-A0A6V7PN69-F1
#
_cell.length_a   1.000
_cell.length_b   1.000
_cell.length_c   1.000
_cell.angle_alpha   90.00
_cell.angle_beta   90.00
_cell.angle_gamma   90.00
#
_symmetry.space_group_name_H-M   'P 1'
#
loop_
_entity.id
_entity.type
_entity.pdbx_description
1 polymer ?
#
loop_
_entity_poly.entity_id
_entity_poly.type
_entity_poly.pdbx_seq_one_letter_code
_entity_poly.pdbx_strand_id
1 'polypeptide(L)'
;MWGRFYWGTKGAEVGIVVVFAWLSSEERHLKPYLDLYYSLGWSSLVCHADFLTLFFPEKATSLADSILKELVKEIKSSTLPIVFAAFSGGPKGCMYKVIQLIEGKCAGQLSKDEYRSVGDCLCGQIYDSTPVDFTSDLGTRFVLHPSVLKMSSPPRVVSWMAKAFASGLDALFINRFEAQRADYWQTLYSSANFGPITIFCSEDDKLAPYSVVSNFAQRLQEQGADVNLVKWNSSPHVGEHYKYHPDEYEAAVTSFFERLLWFLPTEDNTMAFRT
;
A
#
# COMPACT_ATOMS: atom_id res chain seq x y z
N MET A 1 17.16 -0.08 11.42
CA MET A 1 16.32 0.83 10.60
C MET A 1 15.06 0.03 10.27
N TRP A 2 13.86 0.48 10.63
CA TRP A 2 12.63 -0.34 10.65
C TRP A 2 11.91 -0.31 9.28
N GLY A 3 12.69 -0.38 8.21
CA GLY A 3 12.24 -0.05 6.86
C GLY A 3 13.03 1.13 6.29
N ARG A 4 12.83 1.38 5.00
CA ARG A 4 13.49 2.46 4.26
C ARG A 4 12.54 3.03 3.21
N PHE A 5 12.78 4.26 2.81
CA PHE A 5 12.12 4.86 1.66
C PHE A 5 13.11 5.64 0.81
N TYR A 6 12.82 5.73 -0.49
CA TYR A 6 13.66 6.42 -1.45
C TYR A 6 12.85 6.78 -2.70
N TRP A 7 13.33 7.76 -3.46
CA TRP A 7 12.79 8.07 -4.77
C TRP A 7 13.27 7.05 -5.79
N GLY A 8 12.36 6.20 -6.28
CA GLY A 8 12.65 5.22 -7.33
C GLY A 8 12.74 5.87 -8.70
N THR A 9 11.87 6.84 -8.96
CA THR A 9 11.92 7.76 -10.10
C THR A 9 11.52 9.15 -9.62
N LYS A 10 12.18 10.21 -10.12
CA LYS A 10 11.90 11.60 -9.74
C LYS A 10 12.01 12.51 -10.97
N GLY A 11 11.24 13.59 -10.98
CA GLY A 11 11.26 14.61 -12.04
C GLY A 11 10.20 14.40 -13.11
N ALA A 12 9.19 13.56 -12.85
CA ALA A 12 8.02 13.47 -13.70
C ALA A 12 7.04 14.62 -13.39
N GLU A 13 6.28 15.06 -14.39
CA GLU A 13 5.55 16.34 -14.36
C GLU A 13 4.13 16.25 -13.79
N VAL A 14 3.55 15.06 -13.69
CA VAL A 14 2.12 14.89 -13.36
C VAL A 14 1.88 14.80 -11.85
N GLY A 15 2.55 13.86 -11.17
CA GLY A 15 2.21 13.53 -9.79
C GLY A 15 3.16 12.54 -9.15
N ILE A 16 2.77 12.05 -7.97
CA ILE A 16 3.57 11.10 -7.18
C ILE A 16 2.78 9.81 -6.94
N VAL A 17 3.39 8.67 -7.27
CA VAL A 17 2.95 7.36 -6.81
C VAL A 17 3.77 6.96 -5.58
N VAL A 18 3.11 6.75 -4.45
CA VAL A 18 3.74 6.17 -3.27
C VAL A 18 3.61 4.66 -3.36
N VAL A 19 4.75 4.00 -3.58
CA VAL A 19 4.81 2.54 -3.77
C VAL A 19 5.10 1.86 -2.44
N PHE A 20 4.10 1.21 -1.86
CA PHE A 20 4.26 0.36 -0.68
C PHE A 20 4.64 -1.05 -1.13
N ALA A 21 5.94 -1.29 -1.17
CA ALA A 21 6.52 -2.51 -1.70
C ALA A 21 6.20 -3.73 -0.82
N TRP A 22 6.21 -4.92 -1.43
CA TRP A 22 6.02 -6.16 -0.70
C TRP A 22 7.24 -6.52 0.13
N LEU A 23 7.04 -7.40 1.10
CA LEU A 23 8.09 -7.84 2.01
C LEU A 23 9.22 -8.55 1.25
N SER A 24 10.48 -8.25 1.59
CA SER A 24 11.68 -8.82 0.96
C SER A 24 11.84 -8.50 -0.53
N SER A 25 11.08 -7.54 -1.06
CA SER A 25 11.34 -6.98 -2.38
C SER A 25 12.67 -6.23 -2.42
N GLU A 26 13.19 -6.09 -3.64
CA GLU A 26 14.40 -5.36 -3.95
C GLU A 26 14.05 -4.36 -5.05
N GLU A 27 14.88 -3.34 -5.23
CA GLU A 27 14.61 -2.25 -6.18
C GLU A 27 14.47 -2.78 -7.62
N ARG A 28 15.23 -3.83 -7.98
CA ARG A 28 15.12 -4.52 -9.27
C ARG A 28 13.75 -5.12 -9.55
N HIS A 29 13.05 -5.58 -8.50
CA HIS A 29 11.74 -6.19 -8.66
C HIS A 29 10.65 -5.14 -8.89
N LEU A 30 10.85 -3.92 -8.37
CA LEU A 30 9.93 -2.80 -8.55
C LEU A 30 10.17 -2.06 -9.87
N LYS A 31 11.38 -2.15 -10.44
CA LYS A 31 11.78 -1.39 -11.63
C LYS A 31 10.74 -1.39 -12.76
N PRO A 32 10.15 -2.51 -13.20
CA PRO A 32 9.15 -2.50 -14.27
C PRO A 32 7.96 -1.60 -13.94
N TYR A 33 7.44 -1.65 -12.72
CA TYR A 33 6.34 -0.82 -12.26
C TYR A 33 6.70 0.65 -12.20
N LEU A 34 7.89 0.97 -11.70
CA LEU A 34 8.39 2.35 -11.61
C LEU A 34 8.61 2.95 -13.01
N ASP A 35 9.14 2.16 -13.94
CA ASP A 35 9.33 2.57 -15.34
C ASP A 35 7.97 2.82 -16.01
N LEU A 36 6.97 1.97 -15.77
CA LEU A 36 5.60 2.16 -16.24
C LEU A 36 5.00 3.46 -15.70
N TYR A 37 5.01 3.68 -14.38
CA TYR A 37 4.48 4.92 -13.79
C TYR A 37 5.21 6.16 -14.30
N TYR A 38 6.53 6.08 -14.47
CA TYR A 38 7.32 7.17 -15.00
C TYR A 38 7.00 7.48 -16.46
N SER A 39 6.76 6.45 -17.28
CA SER A 39 6.32 6.62 -18.68
C SER A 39 4.96 7.33 -18.79
N LEU A 40 4.13 7.20 -17.75
CA LEU A 40 2.83 7.89 -17.62
C LEU A 40 2.94 9.26 -16.95
N GLY A 41 4.16 9.75 -16.68
CA GLY A 41 4.41 11.08 -16.11
C GLY A 41 4.40 11.14 -14.58
N TRP A 42 4.46 10.02 -13.88
CA TRP A 42 4.42 9.97 -12.41
C TRP A 42 5.76 9.64 -11.77
N SER A 43 6.18 10.46 -10.79
CA SER A 43 7.35 10.19 -9.95
C SER A 43 6.99 9.13 -8.92
N SER A 44 7.94 8.28 -8.50
CA SER A 44 7.66 7.19 -7.56
C SER A 44 8.46 7.31 -6.27
N LEU A 45 7.75 7.48 -5.14
CA LEU A 45 8.30 7.39 -3.79
C LEU A 45 8.10 5.98 -3.24
N VAL A 46 9.18 5.22 -3.13
CA VAL A 46 9.11 3.81 -2.73
C VAL A 46 9.29 3.66 -1.23
N CYS A 47 8.41 2.91 -0.59
CA CYS A 47 8.47 2.51 0.81
C CYS A 47 8.69 1.00 0.92
N HIS A 48 9.82 0.59 1.50
CA HIS A 48 10.09 -0.79 1.91
C HIS A 48 9.88 -0.91 3.41
N ALA A 49 8.84 -1.63 3.79
CA ALA A 49 8.59 -2.02 5.16
C ALA A 49 9.52 -3.19 5.54
N ASP A 50 10.10 -3.15 6.74
CA ASP A 50 10.88 -4.28 7.25
C ASP A 50 9.94 -5.31 7.90
N PHE A 51 10.37 -6.57 8.02
CA PHE A 51 9.54 -7.65 8.56
C PHE A 51 8.88 -7.30 9.91
N LEU A 52 9.63 -6.61 10.76
CA LEU A 52 9.16 -6.24 12.10
C LEU A 52 8.06 -5.17 12.07
N THR A 53 7.95 -4.32 11.04
CA THR A 53 6.87 -3.31 11.01
C THR A 53 5.49 -3.94 10.86
N LEU A 54 5.40 -5.13 10.26
CA LEU A 54 4.15 -5.89 10.15
C LEU A 54 3.54 -6.25 11.52
N PHE A 55 4.39 -6.38 12.56
CA PHE A 55 3.99 -6.82 13.90
C PHE A 55 4.04 -5.71 14.95
N PHE A 56 4.79 -4.64 14.70
CA PHE A 56 4.97 -3.52 15.63
C PHE A 56 4.37 -2.22 15.04
N PRO A 57 3.11 -1.88 15.37
CA PRO A 57 2.42 -0.70 14.84
C PRO A 57 3.17 0.60 15.04
N GLU A 58 3.84 0.79 16.18
CA GLU A 58 4.67 1.97 16.46
C GLU A 58 5.77 2.19 15.41
N LYS A 59 6.34 1.09 14.90
CA LYS A 59 7.37 1.13 13.86
C LYS A 59 6.76 1.45 12.50
N ALA A 60 5.62 0.86 12.18
CA ALA A 60 4.85 1.22 10.99
C ALA A 60 4.42 2.70 11.01
N THR A 61 4.00 3.23 12.16
CA THR A 61 3.66 4.65 12.35
C THR A 61 4.87 5.53 12.10
N SER A 62 6.03 5.22 12.69
CA SER A 62 7.25 6.01 12.47
C SER A 62 7.70 6.02 11.01
N LEU A 63 7.53 4.91 10.28
CA LEU A 63 7.82 4.83 8.85
C LEU A 63 6.81 5.65 8.03
N ALA A 64 5.51 5.53 8.34
CA ALA A 64 4.44 6.30 7.71
C ALA A 64 4.62 7.81 7.89
N ASP A 65 4.99 8.24 9.10
CA ASP A 65 5.32 9.63 9.42
C ASP A 65 6.47 10.17 8.55
N SER A 66 7.49 9.32 8.31
CA SER A 66 8.64 9.68 7.48
C SER A 66 8.27 9.82 6.00
N ILE A 67 7.38 8.98 5.50
CA ILE A 67 6.81 9.11 4.15
C ILE A 67 6.01 10.40 4.03
N LEU A 68 5.11 10.66 4.98
CA LEU A 68 4.26 11.87 4.97
C LEU A 68 5.11 13.14 5.05
N LYS A 69 6.17 13.15 5.87
CA LYS A 69 7.14 14.26 5.91
C LYS A 69 7.80 14.54 4.57
N GLU A 70 8.14 13.50 3.81
CA GLU A 70 8.72 13.67 2.49
C GLU A 70 7.68 14.23 1.51
N LEU A 71 6.46 13.70 1.51
CA LEU A 71 5.37 14.19 0.66
C LEU A 71 5.02 15.65 0.96
N VAL A 72 4.99 16.04 2.24
CA VAL A 72 4.74 17.43 2.65
C VAL A 72 5.75 18.40 2.03
N LYS A 73 7.01 18.01 1.86
CA LYS A 73 8.02 18.89 1.22
C LYS A 73 7.71 19.11 -0.26
N GLU A 74 7.29 18.05 -0.94
CA GLU A 74 6.98 18.10 -2.37
C GLU A 74 5.69 18.92 -2.60
N ILE A 75 4.61 18.65 -1.85
CA ILE A 75 3.34 19.35 -2.05
C ILE A 75 3.35 20.82 -1.60
N LYS A 76 4.27 21.20 -0.69
CA LYS A 76 4.48 22.61 -0.31
C LYS A 76 5.00 23.45 -1.48
N SER A 77 5.67 22.81 -2.45
CA SER A 77 6.26 23.50 -3.62
C SER A 77 5.29 23.55 -4.81
N SER A 78 4.42 22.56 -4.95
CA SER A 78 3.35 22.50 -5.95
C SER A 78 2.28 21.53 -5.47
N THR A 79 0.99 21.85 -5.64
CA THR A 79 -0.08 20.89 -5.34
C THR A 79 -0.03 19.75 -6.36
N LEU A 80 0.53 18.61 -5.95
CA LEU A 80 0.72 17.44 -6.81
C LEU A 80 -0.27 16.33 -6.42
N PRO A 81 -0.95 15.70 -7.39
CA PRO A 81 -1.79 14.54 -7.13
C PRO A 81 -0.94 13.36 -6.63
N ILE A 82 -1.48 12.60 -5.69
CA ILE A 82 -0.82 11.47 -5.05
C ILE A 82 -1.67 10.20 -5.24
N VAL A 83 -1.04 9.14 -5.72
CA VAL A 83 -1.61 7.79 -5.81
C VAL A 83 -0.88 6.86 -4.85
N PHE A 84 -1.62 5.98 -4.18
CA PHE A 84 -1.02 4.89 -3.43
C PHE A 84 -1.02 3.61 -4.26
N ALA A 85 0.15 3.01 -4.48
CA ALA A 85 0.28 1.70 -5.10
C ALA A 85 0.84 0.72 -4.07
N ALA A 86 0.09 -0.32 -3.73
CA ALA A 86 0.45 -1.23 -2.67
C ALA A 86 0.49 -2.68 -3.12
N PHE A 87 1.53 -3.39 -2.69
CA PHE A 87 1.82 -4.76 -3.12
C PHE A 87 1.84 -5.69 -1.92
N SER A 88 1.13 -6.82 -1.98
CA SER A 88 1.17 -7.86 -0.93
C SER A 88 0.96 -7.31 0.49
N GLY A 89 1.89 -7.53 1.41
CA GLY A 89 1.88 -6.96 2.76
C GLY A 89 2.29 -5.49 2.88
N GLY A 90 2.52 -4.77 1.77
CA GLY A 90 2.76 -3.32 1.76
C GLY A 90 1.74 -2.52 2.56
N PRO A 91 0.42 -2.80 2.44
CA PRO A 91 -0.58 -2.10 3.23
C PRO A 91 -0.40 -2.26 4.74
N LYS A 92 -0.18 -3.49 5.20
CA LYS A 92 0.05 -3.80 6.62
C LYS A 92 1.39 -3.28 7.14
N GLY A 93 2.41 -3.24 6.28
CA GLY A 93 3.75 -2.81 6.64
C GLY A 93 3.86 -1.30 6.89
N CYS A 94 3.07 -0.48 6.17
CA CYS A 94 3.14 0.97 6.30
C CYS A 94 1.86 1.72 5.89
N MET A 95 1.25 1.41 4.73
CA MET A 95 0.16 2.23 4.15
C MET A 95 -1.01 2.47 5.12
N TYR A 96 -1.44 1.46 5.88
CA TYR A 96 -2.56 1.63 6.80
C TYR A 96 -2.26 2.69 7.87
N LYS A 97 -1.00 2.80 8.32
CA LYS A 97 -0.60 3.87 9.24
C LYS A 97 -0.51 5.23 8.55
N VAL A 98 -0.17 5.28 7.27
CA VAL A 98 -0.25 6.52 6.48
C VAL A 98 -1.69 7.02 6.46
N ILE A 99 -2.65 6.15 6.15
CA ILE A 99 -4.09 6.47 6.13
C ILE A 99 -4.54 6.93 7.53
N GLN A 100 -4.20 6.21 8.59
CA GLN A 100 -4.58 6.59 9.95
C GLN A 100 -4.01 7.94 10.40
N LEU A 101 -2.80 8.30 9.97
CA LEU A 101 -2.21 9.61 10.25
C LEU A 101 -2.96 10.71 9.51
N ILE A 102 -3.26 10.50 8.22
CA ILE A 102 -4.05 11.43 7.39
C ILE A 102 -5.45 11.67 7.99
N GLU A 103 -6.11 10.62 8.45
CA GLU A 103 -7.44 10.69 9.08
C GLU A 103 -7.41 11.17 10.54
N GLY A 104 -6.23 11.41 11.12
CA GLY A 104 -6.08 11.82 12.51
C GLY A 104 -6.46 10.74 13.55
N LYS A 105 -6.50 9.47 13.14
CA LYS A 105 -6.80 8.30 14.00
C LYS A 105 -5.62 7.85 14.87
N CYS A 106 -4.40 8.31 14.57
CA CYS A 106 -3.24 8.06 15.42
C CYS A 106 -2.31 9.29 15.51
N ALA A 107 -1.50 9.33 16.56
CA ALA A 107 -0.56 10.41 16.79
C ALA A 107 0.72 10.20 15.98
N GLY A 108 1.26 11.29 15.45
CA GLY A 108 2.54 11.33 14.75
C GLY A 108 3.27 12.65 15.02
N GLN A 109 4.31 12.92 14.24
CA GLN A 109 5.22 14.05 14.48
C GLN A 109 4.86 15.31 13.69
N LEU A 110 4.11 15.18 12.59
CA LEU A 110 3.58 16.33 11.85
C LEU A 110 2.33 16.92 12.51
N SER A 111 2.02 18.16 12.13
CA SER A 111 0.76 18.80 12.50
C SER A 111 -0.44 18.17 11.77
N LYS A 112 -1.65 18.33 12.33
CA LYS A 112 -2.88 17.83 11.69
C LYS A 112 -3.11 18.43 10.30
N ASP A 113 -2.74 19.69 10.11
CA ASP A 113 -2.92 20.37 8.84
C ASP A 113 -1.93 19.86 7.77
N GLU A 114 -0.72 19.50 8.17
CA GLU A 114 0.25 18.86 7.26
C GLU A 114 -0.17 17.44 6.85
N TYR A 115 -0.82 16.70 7.74
CA TYR A 115 -1.42 15.41 7.37
C TYR A 115 -2.61 15.59 6.43
N ARG A 116 -3.48 16.56 6.73
CA ARG A 116 -4.64 16.87 5.89
C ARG A 116 -4.22 17.30 4.49
N SER A 117 -3.19 18.14 4.35
CA SER A 117 -2.75 18.60 3.03
C SER A 117 -2.26 17.47 2.13
N VAL A 118 -1.63 16.44 2.68
CA VAL A 118 -1.30 15.22 1.92
C VAL A 118 -2.56 14.45 1.56
N GLY A 119 -3.50 14.32 2.50
CA GLY A 119 -4.80 13.68 2.27
C GLY A 119 -5.61 14.34 1.15
N ASP A 120 -5.63 15.67 1.09
CA ASP A 120 -6.32 16.45 0.07
C ASP A 120 -5.72 16.26 -1.33
N CYS A 121 -4.46 15.78 -1.41
CA CYS A 121 -3.78 15.46 -2.66
C CYS A 121 -4.00 13.99 -3.10
N LEU A 122 -4.55 13.12 -2.24
CA LEU A 122 -4.79 11.72 -2.60
C LEU A 122 -5.93 11.62 -3.61
N CYS A 123 -5.64 11.01 -4.77
CA CYS A 123 -6.58 10.93 -5.88
C CYS A 123 -6.83 9.52 -6.40
N GLY A 124 -6.09 8.51 -5.95
CA GLY A 124 -6.39 7.13 -6.34
C GLY A 124 -5.52 6.08 -5.66
N GLN A 125 -5.91 4.82 -5.86
CA GLN A 125 -5.25 3.66 -5.25
C GLN A 125 -5.09 2.50 -6.23
N ILE A 126 -3.96 1.82 -6.15
CA ILE A 126 -3.67 0.57 -6.86
C ILE A 126 -3.30 -0.48 -5.81
N TYR A 127 -3.90 -1.66 -5.91
CA TYR A 127 -3.64 -2.80 -5.04
C TYR A 127 -3.23 -3.99 -5.92
N ASP A 128 -2.07 -4.59 -5.65
CA ASP A 128 -1.53 -5.73 -6.39
C ASP A 128 -1.31 -6.93 -5.45
N SER A 129 -2.11 -7.98 -5.67
CA SER A 129 -2.22 -9.16 -4.80
C SER A 129 -2.43 -8.81 -3.32
N THR A 130 -3.35 -7.89 -3.03
CA THR A 130 -3.60 -7.35 -1.69
C THR A 130 -5.01 -6.72 -1.62
N PRO A 131 -5.65 -6.53 -0.44
CA PRO A 131 -5.20 -6.83 0.93
C PRO A 131 -5.00 -8.32 1.22
N VAL A 132 -3.93 -8.63 1.95
CA VAL A 132 -3.70 -9.93 2.58
C VAL A 132 -4.41 -9.97 3.94
N ASP A 133 -5.14 -11.05 4.24
CA ASP A 133 -5.72 -11.25 5.57
C ASP A 133 -4.67 -11.84 6.52
N PHE A 134 -4.09 -10.97 7.36
CA PHE A 134 -3.10 -11.37 8.35
C PHE A 134 -3.80 -12.07 9.51
N THR A 135 -4.01 -13.38 9.41
CA THR A 135 -4.42 -14.24 10.53
C THR A 135 -3.21 -14.68 11.35
N SER A 136 -3.44 -15.20 12.56
CA SER A 136 -2.37 -15.74 13.42
C SER A 136 -1.63 -16.91 12.75
N ASP A 137 -2.34 -17.73 11.97
CA ASP A 137 -1.75 -18.81 11.16
C ASP A 137 -0.87 -18.24 10.04
N LEU A 138 -1.36 -17.24 9.31
CA LEU A 138 -0.58 -16.62 8.23
C LEU A 138 0.67 -15.89 8.78
N GLY A 139 0.55 -15.22 9.93
CA GLY A 139 1.69 -14.65 10.64
C GLY A 139 2.73 -15.70 11.02
N THR A 140 2.28 -16.86 11.50
CA THR A 140 3.15 -18.01 11.79
C THR A 140 3.83 -18.51 10.52
N ARG A 141 3.11 -18.66 9.41
CA ARG A 141 3.67 -19.09 8.12
C ARG A 141 4.66 -18.08 7.53
N PHE A 142 4.43 -16.77 7.71
CA PHE A 142 5.37 -15.71 7.31
C PHE A 142 6.66 -15.75 8.13
N VAL A 143 6.56 -15.91 9.47
CA VAL A 143 7.74 -16.08 10.35
C VAL A 143 8.53 -17.33 9.98
N LEU A 144 7.84 -18.41 9.63
CA LEU A 144 8.44 -19.69 9.24
C LEU A 144 8.80 -19.76 7.74
N HIS A 145 8.60 -18.69 6.97
CA HIS A 145 8.89 -18.70 5.54
C HIS A 145 10.41 -18.84 5.31
N PRO A 146 10.87 -19.68 4.36
CA PRO A 146 12.29 -19.89 4.11
C PRO A 146 13.09 -18.61 3.86
N SER A 147 12.49 -17.57 3.27
CA SER A 147 13.16 -16.28 3.05
C SER A 147 13.41 -15.50 4.36
N VAL A 148 12.56 -15.68 5.37
CA VAL A 148 12.72 -15.08 6.72
C VAL A 148 13.67 -15.95 7.56
N LEU A 149 13.59 -17.28 7.43
CA LEU A 149 14.48 -18.23 8.11
C LEU A 149 15.91 -18.27 7.54
N LYS A 150 16.10 -17.98 6.25
CA LYS A 150 17.43 -17.88 5.59
C LYS A 150 18.17 -16.58 5.90
N MET A 151 17.62 -15.72 6.74
CA MET A 151 18.36 -14.56 7.25
C MET A 151 19.57 -15.10 8.04
N SER A 152 20.78 -14.73 7.65
CA SER A 152 22.04 -15.28 8.20
C SER A 152 22.22 -15.04 9.71
N SER A 153 21.38 -14.21 10.32
CA SER A 153 21.21 -14.08 11.76
C SER A 153 19.80 -13.54 12.06
N PRO A 154 18.78 -14.38 12.27
CA PRO A 154 17.46 -13.87 12.63
C PRO A 154 17.58 -13.14 13.97
N PRO A 155 17.13 -11.88 14.08
CA PRO A 155 17.22 -11.12 15.33
C PRO A 155 16.59 -11.93 16.47
N ARG A 156 17.15 -11.85 17.70
CA ARG A 156 16.60 -12.56 18.89
C ARG A 156 15.08 -12.34 19.08
N VAL A 157 14.59 -11.17 18.64
CA VAL A 157 13.17 -10.81 18.61
C VAL A 157 12.34 -11.73 17.71
N VAL A 158 12.85 -12.15 16.55
CA VAL A 158 12.18 -13.06 15.61
C VAL A 158 12.07 -14.46 16.19
N SER A 159 13.11 -14.95 16.87
CA SER A 159 13.05 -16.24 17.59
C SER A 159 12.08 -16.21 18.77
N TRP A 160 12.02 -15.09 19.50
CA TRP A 160 11.02 -14.90 20.56
C TRP A 160 9.59 -14.84 20.00
N MET A 161 9.37 -14.11 18.90
CA MET A 161 8.06 -14.09 18.22
C MET A 161 7.69 -15.47 17.69
N ALA A 162 8.61 -16.18 17.03
CA ALA A 162 8.38 -17.54 16.55
C ALA A 162 7.98 -18.48 17.70
N LYS A 163 8.61 -18.36 18.88
CA LYS A 163 8.23 -19.11 20.08
C LYS A 163 6.87 -18.71 20.60
N ALA A 164 6.53 -17.42 20.64
CA ALA A 164 5.22 -16.93 21.08
C ALA A 164 4.07 -17.34 20.14
N PHE A 165 4.32 -17.33 18.82
CA PHE A 165 3.39 -17.82 17.80
C PHE A 165 3.25 -19.35 17.86
N ALA A 166 4.37 -20.08 17.94
CA ALA A 166 4.38 -21.54 18.01
C ALA A 166 3.84 -22.10 19.34
N SER A 167 3.93 -21.34 20.44
CA SER A 167 3.40 -21.74 21.74
C SER A 167 1.91 -21.46 21.91
N GLY A 168 1.25 -20.77 20.96
CA GLY A 168 -0.21 -20.57 20.95
C GLY A 168 -0.78 -19.95 22.24
N LEU A 169 -0.05 -19.08 22.94
CA LEU A 169 -0.41 -18.66 24.30
C LEU A 169 -0.16 -17.16 24.51
N ASP A 170 -1.23 -16.36 24.42
CA ASP A 170 -2.10 -16.02 25.54
C ASP A 170 -3.38 -15.37 24.96
N ALA A 171 -4.54 -15.46 25.62
CA ALA A 171 -5.78 -14.83 25.12
C ALA A 171 -5.58 -13.33 24.81
N LEU A 172 -4.70 -12.67 25.57
CA LEU A 172 -4.30 -11.29 25.38
C LEU A 172 -3.55 -11.03 24.06
N PHE A 173 -2.65 -11.93 23.64
CA PHE A 173 -1.90 -11.77 22.40
C PHE A 173 -2.80 -11.98 21.17
N ILE A 174 -3.68 -13.00 21.25
CA ILE A 174 -4.70 -13.25 20.23
C ILE A 174 -5.65 -12.06 20.10
N ASN A 175 -6.19 -11.56 21.22
CA ASN A 175 -7.08 -10.41 21.23
C ASN A 175 -6.41 -9.15 20.66
N ARG A 176 -5.13 -8.92 20.99
CA ARG A 176 -4.37 -7.78 20.43
C ARG A 176 -4.17 -7.93 18.92
N PHE A 177 -3.87 -9.13 18.45
CA PHE A 177 -3.66 -9.40 17.03
C PHE A 177 -4.97 -9.25 16.24
N GLU A 178 -6.07 -9.80 16.74
CA GLU A 178 -7.41 -9.62 16.16
C GLU A 178 -7.82 -8.15 16.16
N ALA A 179 -7.56 -7.40 17.24
CA ALA A 179 -7.80 -5.96 17.27
C ALA A 179 -6.97 -5.21 16.21
N GLN A 180 -5.68 -5.57 16.02
CA GLN A 180 -4.85 -4.99 14.97
C GLN A 180 -5.29 -5.38 13.56
N ARG A 181 -5.85 -6.59 13.38
CA ARG A 181 -6.41 -7.06 12.12
C ARG A 181 -7.69 -6.29 11.80
N ALA A 182 -8.58 -6.14 12.78
CA ALA A 182 -9.79 -5.35 12.65
C ALA A 182 -9.49 -3.87 12.35
N ASP A 183 -8.56 -3.26 13.10
CA ASP A 183 -8.11 -1.88 12.89
C ASP A 183 -7.53 -1.67 11.48
N TYR A 184 -6.71 -2.61 11.02
CA TYR A 184 -6.17 -2.63 9.66
C TYR A 184 -7.29 -2.65 8.60
N TRP A 185 -8.24 -3.59 8.71
CA TRP A 185 -9.34 -3.69 7.75
C TRP A 185 -10.24 -2.46 7.76
N GLN A 186 -10.61 -1.95 8.94
CA GLN A 186 -11.41 -0.73 9.05
C GLN A 186 -10.73 0.49 8.42
N THR A 187 -9.40 0.55 8.52
CA THR A 187 -8.60 1.61 7.90
C THR A 187 -8.61 1.51 6.37
N LEU A 188 -8.48 0.30 5.81
CA LEU A 188 -8.54 0.13 4.35
C LEU A 188 -9.93 0.41 3.78
N TYR A 189 -11.00 0.15 4.54
CA TYR A 189 -12.34 0.53 4.12
C TYR A 189 -12.55 2.05 4.21
N SER A 190 -11.94 2.75 5.17
CA SER A 190 -12.12 4.20 5.28
C SER A 190 -11.43 4.99 4.16
N SER A 191 -10.48 4.39 3.45
CA SER A 191 -9.86 4.98 2.25
C SER A 191 -10.71 4.87 0.97
N ALA A 192 -11.97 4.43 1.05
CA ALA A 192 -12.89 4.38 -0.09
C ALA A 192 -13.04 5.72 -0.83
N ASN A 193 -12.89 6.84 -0.12
CA ASN A 193 -13.10 8.19 -0.66
C ASN A 193 -11.82 8.84 -1.24
N PHE A 194 -10.68 8.15 -1.28
CA PHE A 194 -9.44 8.70 -1.83
C PHE A 194 -9.36 8.64 -3.37
N GLY A 195 -10.49 8.41 -4.04
CA GLY A 195 -10.60 8.31 -5.49
C GLY A 195 -10.70 6.87 -6.02
N PRO A 196 -10.61 6.68 -7.35
CA PRO A 196 -10.71 5.38 -7.98
C PRO A 196 -9.70 4.37 -7.45
N ILE A 197 -10.08 3.10 -7.49
CA ILE A 197 -9.30 1.98 -6.95
C ILE A 197 -9.18 0.90 -8.02
N THR A 198 -7.95 0.55 -8.41
CA THR A 198 -7.68 -0.63 -9.25
C THR A 198 -7.06 -1.73 -8.42
N ILE A 199 -7.59 -2.95 -8.54
CA ILE A 199 -7.15 -4.12 -7.76
C ILE A 199 -6.80 -5.25 -8.73
N PHE A 200 -5.56 -5.74 -8.64
CA PHE A 200 -5.04 -6.86 -9.41
C PHE A 200 -4.98 -8.11 -8.52
N CYS A 201 -5.54 -9.22 -8.99
CA CYS A 201 -5.52 -10.48 -8.26
C CYS A 201 -5.54 -11.71 -9.17
N SER A 202 -5.26 -12.88 -8.57
CA SER A 202 -5.43 -14.16 -9.25
C SER A 202 -6.20 -15.17 -8.41
N GLU A 203 -6.93 -16.07 -9.08
CA GLU A 203 -7.71 -17.12 -8.42
C GLU A 203 -6.84 -18.15 -7.69
N ASP A 204 -5.62 -18.39 -8.16
CA ASP A 204 -4.69 -19.36 -7.58
C ASP A 204 -3.71 -18.74 -6.56
N ASP A 205 -3.88 -17.47 -6.23
CA ASP A 205 -3.09 -16.78 -5.21
C ASP A 205 -3.43 -17.31 -3.81
N LYS A 206 -2.47 -17.98 -3.18
CA LYS A 206 -2.63 -18.59 -1.84
C LYS A 206 -2.32 -17.63 -0.70
N LEU A 207 -1.72 -16.48 -0.97
CA LEU A 207 -1.32 -15.49 0.04
C LEU A 207 -2.34 -14.34 0.10
N ALA A 208 -2.89 -13.92 -1.04
CA ALA A 208 -4.05 -13.04 -1.13
C ALA A 208 -5.20 -13.77 -1.82
N PRO A 209 -5.94 -14.64 -1.10
CA PRO A 209 -7.02 -15.42 -1.70
C PRO A 209 -8.02 -14.54 -2.43
N TYR A 210 -8.43 -14.94 -3.63
CA TYR A 210 -9.39 -14.20 -4.43
C TYR A 210 -10.65 -13.84 -3.64
N SER A 211 -11.17 -14.74 -2.81
CA SER A 211 -12.36 -14.47 -1.98
C SER A 211 -12.16 -13.30 -0.99
N VAL A 212 -10.96 -13.13 -0.45
CA VAL A 212 -10.62 -12.01 0.44
C VAL A 212 -10.57 -10.71 -0.37
N VAL A 213 -9.90 -10.74 -1.53
CA VAL A 213 -9.76 -9.56 -2.40
C VAL A 213 -11.10 -9.15 -3.01
N SER A 214 -11.92 -10.11 -3.44
CA SER A 214 -13.25 -9.84 -4.02
C SER A 214 -14.20 -9.26 -2.98
N ASN A 215 -14.17 -9.77 -1.74
CA ASN A 215 -14.96 -9.22 -0.65
C ASN A 215 -14.52 -7.78 -0.31
N PHE A 216 -13.21 -7.52 -0.33
CA PHE A 216 -12.69 -6.17 -0.14
C PHE A 216 -13.18 -5.22 -1.24
N ALA A 217 -13.06 -5.62 -2.50
CA ALA A 217 -13.54 -4.85 -3.66
C ALA A 217 -15.04 -4.56 -3.56
N GLN A 218 -15.85 -5.58 -3.27
CA GLN A 218 -17.29 -5.45 -3.09
C GLN A 218 -17.61 -4.46 -1.96
N ARG A 219 -16.93 -4.56 -0.82
CA ARG A 219 -17.19 -3.70 0.33
C ARG A 219 -16.87 -2.23 0.04
N LEU A 220 -15.81 -1.97 -0.71
CA LEU A 220 -15.47 -0.62 -1.17
C LEU A 220 -16.53 -0.09 -2.16
N GLN A 221 -17.01 -0.92 -3.08
CA GLN A 221 -18.10 -0.55 -4.01
C GLN A 221 -19.41 -0.24 -3.25
N GLU A 222 -19.76 -1.04 -2.24
CA GLU A 222 -20.91 -0.78 -1.35
C GLU A 222 -20.81 0.55 -0.61
N GLN A 223 -19.58 1.06 -0.39
CA GLN A 223 -19.31 2.36 0.21
C GLN A 223 -19.23 3.50 -0.81
N GLY A 224 -19.44 3.21 -2.10
CA GLY A 224 -19.47 4.19 -3.18
C GLY A 224 -18.13 4.42 -3.89
N ALA A 225 -17.10 3.62 -3.63
CA ALA A 225 -15.84 3.72 -4.35
C ALA A 225 -15.97 3.21 -5.80
N ASP A 226 -15.30 3.88 -6.74
CA ASP A 226 -15.10 3.39 -8.10
C ASP A 226 -13.99 2.32 -8.09
N VAL A 227 -14.38 1.04 -8.12
CA VAL A 227 -13.45 -0.09 -8.04
C VAL A 227 -13.40 -0.84 -9.38
N ASN A 228 -12.20 -0.96 -9.92
CA ASN A 228 -11.85 -1.82 -11.04
C ASN A 228 -11.11 -3.06 -10.54
N LEU A 229 -11.72 -4.25 -10.64
CA LEU A 229 -11.11 -5.51 -10.24
C LEU A 229 -10.63 -6.28 -11.47
N VAL A 230 -9.30 -6.38 -11.63
CA VAL A 230 -8.63 -7.15 -12.69
C VAL A 230 -8.22 -8.51 -12.13
N LYS A 231 -8.83 -9.57 -12.66
CA LYS A 231 -8.67 -10.95 -12.16
C LYS A 231 -8.14 -11.87 -13.25
N TRP A 232 -7.07 -12.60 -12.95
CA TRP A 232 -6.58 -13.72 -13.77
C TRP A 232 -6.89 -15.07 -13.15
N ASN A 233 -7.11 -16.09 -13.99
CA ASN A 233 -7.32 -17.46 -13.51
C ASN A 233 -6.06 -18.06 -12.88
N SER A 234 -4.89 -17.71 -13.42
CA SER A 234 -3.61 -18.14 -12.85
C SER A 234 -2.54 -17.09 -13.08
N SER A 235 -1.88 -16.70 -11.99
CA SER A 235 -0.68 -15.88 -11.99
C SER A 235 -0.01 -15.98 -10.63
N PRO A 236 1.32 -16.17 -10.56
CA PRO A 236 2.01 -16.20 -9.29
C PRO A 236 1.81 -14.93 -8.46
N HIS A 237 1.82 -15.07 -7.13
CA HIS A 237 1.63 -13.98 -6.17
C HIS A 237 2.71 -12.89 -6.33
N VAL A 238 2.26 -11.64 -6.51
CA VAL A 238 3.00 -10.35 -6.46
C VAL A 238 4.22 -10.24 -7.37
N GLY A 239 4.36 -9.12 -8.07
CA GLY A 239 5.56 -8.90 -8.89
C GLY A 239 5.53 -9.69 -10.21
N GLU A 240 4.69 -10.72 -10.28
CA GLU A 240 4.59 -11.63 -11.41
C GLU A 240 3.34 -11.36 -12.26
N HIS A 241 2.26 -10.76 -11.72
CA HIS A 241 1.09 -10.37 -12.55
C HIS A 241 1.49 -9.59 -13.79
N TYR A 242 2.29 -8.54 -13.61
CA TYR A 242 2.77 -7.71 -14.70
C TYR A 242 3.69 -8.50 -15.67
N LYS A 243 4.52 -9.41 -15.14
CA LYS A 243 5.41 -10.22 -15.95
C LYS A 243 4.69 -11.27 -16.79
N TYR A 244 3.60 -11.85 -16.30
CA TYR A 244 2.85 -12.89 -16.99
C TYR A 244 1.75 -12.33 -17.90
N HIS A 245 1.17 -11.19 -17.55
CA HIS A 245 0.07 -10.53 -18.28
C HIS A 245 0.40 -9.06 -18.55
N PRO A 246 1.50 -8.75 -19.28
CA PRO A 246 1.99 -7.39 -19.42
C PRO A 246 0.99 -6.46 -20.11
N ASP A 247 0.38 -6.92 -21.20
CA ASP A 247 -0.52 -6.11 -22.00
C ASP A 247 -1.79 -5.71 -21.20
N GLU A 248 -2.41 -6.67 -20.51
CA GLU A 248 -3.58 -6.40 -19.67
C GLU A 248 -3.25 -5.55 -18.45
N TYR A 249 -2.07 -5.77 -17.83
CA TYR A 249 -1.62 -4.98 -16.69
C TYR A 249 -1.36 -3.52 -17.09
N GLU A 250 -0.60 -3.30 -18.17
CA GLU A 250 -0.30 -1.96 -18.68
C GLU A 250 -1.56 -1.23 -19.12
N ALA A 251 -2.47 -1.90 -19.82
CA ALA A 251 -3.73 -1.31 -20.23
C ALA A 251 -4.55 -0.85 -19.02
N ALA A 252 -4.69 -1.71 -17.99
CA ALA A 252 -5.43 -1.37 -16.79
C ALA A 252 -4.80 -0.20 -16.01
N VAL A 253 -3.48 -0.18 -15.85
CA VAL A 253 -2.76 0.91 -15.19
C VAL A 253 -2.86 2.21 -16.00
N THR A 254 -2.71 2.15 -17.31
CA THR A 254 -2.82 3.31 -18.20
C THR A 254 -4.22 3.91 -18.12
N SER A 255 -5.26 3.08 -18.29
CA SER A 255 -6.66 3.52 -18.16
C SER A 255 -6.98 4.09 -16.77
N PHE A 256 -6.36 3.57 -15.71
CA PHE A 256 -6.50 4.14 -14.38
C PHE A 256 -5.93 5.56 -14.30
N PHE A 257 -4.70 5.78 -14.75
CA PHE A 257 -4.07 7.11 -14.71
C PHE A 257 -4.73 8.12 -15.66
N GLU A 258 -5.15 7.69 -16.86
CA GLU A 258 -5.92 8.54 -17.78
C GLU A 258 -7.23 9.00 -17.15
N ARG A 259 -7.94 8.11 -16.45
CA ARG A 259 -9.16 8.44 -15.71
C ARG A 259 -8.89 9.47 -14.62
N LEU A 260 -7.79 9.34 -13.87
CA LEU A 260 -7.42 10.33 -12.85
C LEU A 260 -7.21 11.71 -13.45
N LEU A 261 -6.45 11.79 -14.55
CA LEU A 261 -6.14 13.06 -15.21
C LEU A 261 -7.40 13.78 -15.72
N TRP A 262 -8.43 13.04 -16.10
CA TRP A 262 -9.72 13.62 -16.49
C TRP A 262 -10.43 14.36 -15.34
N PHE A 263 -10.24 13.91 -14.10
CA PHE A 263 -10.90 14.49 -12.92
C PHE A 263 -10.04 15.53 -12.19
N LEU A 264 -8.74 15.60 -12.49
CA LEU A 264 -7.87 16.61 -11.90
C LEU A 264 -8.11 17.98 -12.57
N PRO A 265 -8.23 19.06 -11.78
CA PRO A 265 -8.41 20.39 -12.35
C PRO A 265 -7.16 20.79 -13.16
N THR A 266 -7.32 20.94 -14.47
CA THR A 266 -6.31 21.55 -15.34
C THR A 266 -6.33 23.08 -15.18
N GLU A 267 -5.21 23.75 -15.43
CA GLU A 267 -5.14 25.23 -15.41
C GLU A 267 -6.18 25.89 -16.35
N ASP A 268 -6.62 25.18 -17.40
CA ASP A 268 -7.69 25.66 -18.29
C ASP A 268 -9.09 25.61 -17.67
N ASN A 269 -9.36 24.69 -16.73
CA ASN A 269 -10.68 24.55 -16.09
C ASN A 269 -10.92 25.56 -14.95
N THR A 270 -9.89 26.29 -14.50
CA THR A 270 -10.05 27.32 -13.45
C THR A 270 -10.60 28.65 -13.98
N MET A 271 -10.57 28.89 -15.29
CA MET A 271 -11.24 30.06 -15.90
C MET A 271 -12.74 29.86 -16.12
N ALA A 272 -13.23 28.62 -16.25
CA ALA A 272 -14.63 28.34 -16.59
C ALA A 272 -15.62 28.48 -15.41
N PHE A 273 -15.13 28.55 -14.17
CA PHE A 273 -15.97 28.70 -12.97
C PHE A 273 -15.93 30.11 -12.35
N ARG A 274 -15.42 31.10 -13.08
CA ARG A 274 -15.51 32.53 -12.73
C ARG A 274 -16.33 33.30 -13.76
N THR A 275 -17.64 33.02 -13.82
CA THR A 275 -18.66 33.95 -14.33
C THR A 275 -19.95 33.74 -13.58
#